data_AF-A0A4Q3AC30-F1
#
_entry.id   AF-A0A4Q3AC30-F1
#
_cell.length_a   1.000
_cell.length_b   1.000
_cell.length_c   1.000
_cell.angle_alpha   90.00
_cell.angle_beta   90.00
_cell.angle_gamma   90.00
#
_symmetry.space_group_name_H-M   'P 1'
#
loop_
_entity.id
_entity.type
_entity.pdbx_description
1 polymer ?
#
loop_
_entity_poly.entity_id
_entity_poly.type
_entity_poly.pdbx_seq_one_letter_code
_entity_poly.pdbx_strand_id
1 'polypeptide(L)'
;AKCDGPMGPCTDAAPNPILYSYNDRTAGCLSGPGHQSIFSVGARQFVSFHAWSATPGCRKQDNKRFMYVAPLSWKDGAPQIGNSLRPTARK
;
A
#
# COMPACT_ATOMS: atom_id res chain seq x y z
N ALA A 1 9.99 2.60 9.49
CA ALA A 1 11.25 2.56 10.26
C ALA A 1 11.66 1.12 10.49
N LYS A 2 12.96 0.87 10.66
CA LYS A 2 13.52 -0.38 11.17
C LYS A 2 14.17 -0.07 12.52
N CYS A 3 14.02 -0.97 13.47
CA CYS A 3 14.57 -0.80 14.81
C CYS A 3 15.59 -1.91 15.09
N ASP A 4 16.64 -1.60 15.85
CA ASP A 4 17.64 -2.60 16.27
C ASP A 4 17.04 -3.65 17.20
N GLY A 5 16.01 -3.27 17.95
CA GLY A 5 15.18 -4.15 18.76
C GLY A 5 13.80 -3.55 19.02
N PRO A 6 12.94 -4.24 19.79
CA PRO A 6 11.59 -3.76 20.10
C PRO A 6 11.59 -2.42 20.86
N MET A 7 12.70 -2.09 21.53
CA MET A 7 12.89 -0.84 22.28
C MET A 7 13.62 0.25 21.47
N GLY A 8 13.96 0.00 20.21
CA GLY A 8 14.77 0.91 19.40
C GLY A 8 16.28 0.82 19.66
N PRO A 9 17.07 1.80 19.17
CA PRO A 9 16.63 2.95 18.37
C PRO A 9 16.05 2.52 17.02
N CYS A 10 15.19 3.37 16.46
CA CYS A 10 14.58 3.15 15.15
C CYS A 10 15.12 4.16 14.15
N THR A 11 15.48 3.68 12.97
CA THR A 11 15.89 4.52 11.83
C THR A 11 14.82 4.49 10.77
N ASP A 12 14.52 5.66 10.21
CA ASP A 12 13.60 5.74 9.08
C ASP A 12 14.14 4.98 7.86
N ALA A 13 13.22 4.37 7.13
CA ALA A 13 13.60 3.70 5.91
C ALA A 13 13.84 4.78 4.83
N ALA A 14 14.99 4.72 4.16
CA ALA A 14 15.29 5.64 3.05
C ALA A 14 14.16 5.75 1.99
N PRO A 15 13.45 4.68 1.59
CA PRO A 15 12.36 4.78 0.62
C PRO A 15 11.01 5.22 1.19
N ASN A 16 10.95 5.75 2.41
CA ASN A 16 9.70 6.30 2.95
C ASN A 16 9.20 7.48 2.09
N PRO A 17 7.87 7.65 1.89
CA PRO A 17 6.80 6.76 2.34
C PRO A 17 6.53 5.60 1.36
N ILE A 18 6.16 4.43 1.89
CA ILE A 18 5.80 3.26 1.04
C ILE A 18 4.37 3.33 0.48
N LEU A 19 3.51 4.16 1.06
CA LEU A 19 2.17 4.50 0.58
C LEU A 19 2.09 6.01 0.38
N TYR A 20 1.73 6.45 -0.81
CA TYR A 20 1.63 7.86 -1.15
C TYR A 20 0.49 8.12 -2.12
N SER A 21 -0.01 9.35 -2.13
CA SER A 21 -1.02 9.76 -3.10
C SER A 21 -0.38 9.92 -4.48
N TYR A 22 -1.03 9.41 -5.52
CA TYR A 22 -0.59 9.58 -6.90
C TYR A 22 -1.79 9.71 -7.84
N ASN A 23 -1.57 10.38 -8.97
CA ASN A 23 -2.53 10.49 -10.06
C ASN A 23 -1.75 10.29 -11.37
N ASP A 24 -1.74 9.06 -11.86
CA ASP A 24 -0.97 8.67 -13.03
C ASP A 24 -1.88 7.96 -14.05
N ARG A 25 -1.63 8.20 -15.33
CA ARG A 25 -2.46 7.62 -16.40
C ARG A 25 -2.30 6.11 -16.53
N THR A 26 -1.19 5.55 -16.07
CA THR A 26 -0.88 4.11 -16.17
C THR A 26 -1.24 3.35 -14.89
N ALA A 27 -0.98 3.94 -13.72
CA ALA A 27 -1.24 3.34 -12.41
C ALA A 27 -2.61 3.71 -11.82
N GLY A 28 -3.34 4.64 -12.44
CA GLY A 28 -4.61 5.17 -11.96
C GLY A 28 -4.41 6.23 -10.87
N CYS A 29 -5.36 6.28 -9.94
CA CYS A 29 -5.31 7.24 -8.84
C CYS A 29 -5.40 6.55 -7.49
N LEU A 30 -4.62 7.04 -6.53
CA LEU A 30 -4.77 6.77 -5.12
C LEU A 30 -4.68 8.09 -4.32
N SER A 31 -5.64 8.35 -3.44
CA SER A 31 -5.70 9.59 -2.67
C SER A 31 -5.73 9.29 -1.18
N GLY A 32 -4.76 9.84 -0.45
CA GLY A 32 -4.62 9.74 1.00
C GLY A 32 -4.53 8.31 1.55
N PRO A 33 -3.68 7.43 0.98
CA PRO A 33 -3.52 6.09 1.53
C PRO A 33 -2.83 6.13 2.91
N GLY A 34 -3.28 5.29 3.83
CA GLY A 34 -2.63 5.17 5.14
C GLY A 34 -3.30 4.22 6.12
N HIS A 35 -2.81 4.22 7.35
CA HIS A 35 -3.26 3.36 8.46
C HIS A 35 -3.23 1.88 8.06
N GLN A 36 -2.07 1.47 7.56
CA GLN A 36 -1.85 0.16 6.99
C GLN A 36 -1.67 -0.94 8.05
N SER A 37 -2.04 -2.16 7.69
CA SER A 37 -1.73 -3.39 8.42
C SER A 37 -1.21 -4.46 7.47
N ILE A 38 -0.33 -5.34 7.95
CA ILE A 38 0.25 -6.43 7.16
C ILE A 38 -0.36 -7.75 7.64
N PHE A 39 -0.75 -8.60 6.70
CA PHE A 39 -1.30 -9.93 7.00
C PHE A 39 -0.83 -10.97 5.98
N SER A 40 -0.89 -12.24 6.37
CA SER A 40 -0.48 -13.39 5.55
C SER A 40 -1.68 -14.22 5.11
N VAL A 41 -1.61 -14.74 3.88
CA VAL A 41 -2.51 -15.78 3.36
C VAL A 41 -1.65 -16.87 2.72
N GLY A 42 -1.52 -18.01 3.39
CA GLY A 42 -0.52 -19.02 3.03
C GLY A 42 0.90 -18.45 3.08
N ALA A 43 1.69 -18.68 2.03
CA ALA A 43 3.06 -18.16 1.91
C ALA A 43 3.15 -16.71 1.40
N ARG A 44 2.01 -16.01 1.20
CA ARG A 44 1.97 -14.65 0.62
C ARG A 44 1.64 -13.64 1.70
N GLN A 45 2.28 -12.47 1.64
CA GLN A 45 1.93 -11.32 2.46
C GLN A 45 1.17 -10.28 1.65
N PHE A 46 0.33 -9.53 2.37
CA PHE A 46 -0.49 -8.46 1.85
C PHE A 46 -0.45 -7.29 2.82
N VAL A 47 -0.66 -6.09 2.28
CA VAL A 47 -0.89 -4.89 3.05
C VAL A 47 -2.33 -4.44 2.83
N SER A 48 -3.08 -4.28 3.91
CA SER A 48 -4.36 -3.57 3.90
C SER A 48 -4.15 -2.13 4.31
N PHE A 49 -4.90 -1.20 3.73
CA PHE A 49 -4.85 0.21 4.07
C PHE A 49 -6.14 0.90 3.65
N HIS A 50 -6.43 2.06 4.24
CA HIS A 50 -7.54 2.87 3.77
C HIS A 50 -7.08 3.90 2.74
N ALA A 51 -7.96 4.29 1.82
CA ALA A 51 -7.79 5.48 0.98
C ALA A 51 -9.17 6.06 0.60
N TRP A 52 -9.21 7.28 0.06
CA TRP A 52 -10.46 7.87 -0.46
C TRP A 52 -10.85 7.24 -1.80
N SER A 53 -12.16 7.20 -2.13
CA SER A 53 -12.58 6.82 -3.47
C SER A 53 -12.04 7.81 -4.50
N ALA A 54 -11.24 7.27 -5.43
CA ALA A 54 -10.65 8.02 -6.52
C ALA A 54 -11.71 8.34 -7.59
N THR A 55 -12.07 9.61 -7.74
CA THR A 55 -12.71 10.12 -8.97
C THR A 55 -11.70 10.14 -10.13
N PRO A 56 -12.14 10.33 -11.40
CA PRO A 56 -11.23 10.53 -12.52
C PRO A 56 -10.20 11.66 -12.32
N GLY A 57 -10.51 12.67 -11.50
CA GLY A 57 -9.61 13.78 -11.14
C GLY A 57 -8.72 13.51 -9.92
N CYS A 58 -8.68 12.27 -9.45
CA CYS A 58 -7.98 11.84 -8.25
C CYS A 58 -8.34 12.58 -6.97
N ARG A 59 -9.59 13.05 -6.90
CA ARG A 59 -10.18 13.63 -5.70
C ARG A 59 -11.12 12.63 -5.06
N LYS A 60 -11.26 12.80 -3.76
CA LYS A 60 -12.28 12.16 -2.93
C LYS A 60 -13.67 12.36 -3.55
N GLN A 61 -14.36 11.26 -3.88
CA GLN A 61 -15.74 11.29 -4.39
C GLN A 61 -16.78 11.49 -3.28
N ASP A 62 -16.55 10.89 -2.11
CA ASP A 62 -17.45 10.95 -0.95
C ASP A 62 -16.64 11.06 0.36
N ASN A 63 -17.28 11.45 1.46
CA ASN A 63 -16.72 11.52 2.82
C ASN A 63 -16.46 10.13 3.44
N LYS A 64 -15.99 9.17 2.65
CA LYS A 64 -15.74 7.78 3.08
C LYS A 64 -14.37 7.32 2.64
N ARG A 65 -13.76 6.47 3.48
CA ARG A 65 -12.51 5.78 3.20
C ARG A 65 -12.84 4.33 2.90
N PHE A 66 -12.26 3.80 1.83
CA PHE A 66 -12.44 2.43 1.40
C PHE A 66 -11.23 1.60 1.80
N MET A 67 -11.46 0.32 2.04
CA MET A 67 -10.39 -0.63 2.32
C MET A 67 -9.78 -1.10 0.99
N TYR A 68 -8.47 -0.97 0.90
CA TYR A 68 -7.65 -1.51 -0.19
C TYR A 68 -6.77 -2.61 0.37
N VAL A 69 -6.47 -3.59 -0.48
CA VAL A 69 -5.53 -4.66 -0.16
C VAL A 69 -4.59 -4.78 -1.34
N ALA A 70 -3.29 -4.83 -1.10
CA ALA A 70 -2.27 -5.01 -2.12
C ALA A 70 -1.27 -6.12 -1.74
N PRO A 71 -0.72 -6.87 -2.71
CA PRO A 71 0.38 -7.79 -2.43
C PRO A 71 1.57 -7.06 -1.81
N LEU A 72 2.20 -7.70 -0.83
CA LEU A 72 3.43 -7.22 -0.22
C LEU A 72 4.55 -8.22 -0.48
N SER A 73 5.64 -7.75 -1.08
CA SER A 73 6.88 -8.50 -1.24
C SER A 73 8.01 -7.80 -0.51
N TRP A 74 9.14 -8.48 -0.35
CA TRP A 74 10.32 -7.94 0.32
C TRP A 74 11.51 -8.04 -0.61
N LYS A 75 12.26 -6.95 -0.75
CA LYS A 75 13.50 -6.90 -1.52
C LYS A 75 14.54 -6.14 -0.71
N ASP A 76 15.71 -6.74 -0.52
CA ASP A 76 16.83 -6.14 0.22
C ASP A 76 16.42 -5.65 1.63
N GLY A 77 15.53 -6.40 2.29
CA GLY A 77 15.00 -6.08 3.62
C GLY A 77 13.97 -4.94 3.67
N ALA A 78 13.53 -4.41 2.51
CA ALA A 78 12.52 -3.38 2.40
C ALA A 78 11.21 -3.91 1.80
N PRO A 79 10.04 -3.44 2.30
CA PRO A 79 8.75 -3.80 1.72
C PRO A 79 8.57 -3.18 0.33
N GLN A 80 7.98 -3.95 -0.58
CA GLN A 80 7.64 -3.56 -1.94
C GLN A 80 6.15 -3.86 -2.15
N ILE A 81 5.35 -2.80 -2.31
CA ILE A 81 3.91 -2.91 -2.56
C ILE A 81 3.72 -3.23 -4.04
N GLY A 82 3.18 -4.41 -4.31
CA GLY A 82 2.81 -4.80 -5.66
C GLY A 82 1.45 -4.22 -6.04
N ASN A 83 1.18 -4.12 -7.33
CA ASN A 83 -0.16 -3.80 -7.80
C ASN A 83 -1.16 -4.85 -7.32
N SER A 84 -2.26 -4.41 -6.72
CA SER A 84 -3.37 -5.30 -6.41
C SER A 84 -4.13 -5.62 -7.70
N LEU A 85 -3.60 -6.61 -8.41
CA LEU A 85 -4.27 -7.15 -9.57
C LEU A 85 -4.97 -8.43 -9.13
N ARG A 86 -6.30 -8.37 -8.99
CA ARG A 86 -7.10 -9.51 -9.44
C ARG A 86 -8.22 -9.02 -10.36
N PRO A 87 -8.51 -9.75 -11.46
CA PRO A 87 -8.12 -11.14 -11.71
C PRO A 87 -7.21 -11.34 -12.95
N THR A 88 -6.36 -12.37 -12.94
CA THR A 88 -6.19 -13.15 -14.18
C THR A 88 -7.26 -14.24 -14.20
N ALA A 89 -8.30 -14.02 -14.98
CA ALA A 89 -9.22 -15.06 -15.45
C ALA A 89 -9.75 -14.58 -16.81
N ARG A 90 -9.78 -15.34 -17.91
CA ARG A 90 -9.46 -16.74 -18.25
C ARG A 90 -9.22 -16.75 -19.78
N LYS A 91 -8.17 -17.40 -20.27
CA LYS A 91 -8.19 -18.39 -21.36
C LYS A 91 -6.80 -19.00 -21.50
#